data_AF-A0A1Y4A3Y2-F1
#
_entry.id   AF-A0A1Y4A3Y2-F1
#
_cell.length_a   1.000
_cell.length_b   1.000
_cell.length_c   1.000
_cell.angle_alpha   90.00
_cell.angle_beta   90.00
_cell.angle_gamma   90.00
#
_symmetry.space_group_name_H-M   'P 1'
#
loop_
_entity.id
_entity.type
_entity.pdbx_description
1 polymer ?
#
loop_
_entity_poly.entity_id
_entity_poly.type
_entity_poly.pdbx_seq_one_letter_code
_entity_poly.pdbx_strand_id
1 'polypeptide(L)'
;MEGTDSIYLEKAELLKALSHPVRLRIVRGLLHCGCRNVGCMEANTGQSQSCISQHLMRLKAAGIVKAARSGNEVYYEVSDPQTAAVIAALFGECEEEYHCTTSQ
;
A
#
# COMPACT_ATOMS: atom_id res chain seq x y z
N MET A 1 -9.74 16.03 28.04
CA MET A 1 -8.81 16.60 27.04
C MET A 1 -7.96 15.46 26.49
N GLU A 2 -8.58 14.46 25.84
CA GLU A 2 -7.93 13.18 25.48
C GLU A 2 -8.25 12.70 24.05
N GLY A 3 -8.99 13.47 23.24
CA GLY A 3 -9.41 13.05 21.90
C GLY A 3 -8.50 13.48 20.75
N THR A 4 -7.83 14.63 20.87
CA THR A 4 -7.07 15.25 19.77
C THR A 4 -5.70 14.61 19.55
N ASP A 5 -4.97 14.22 20.60
CA ASP A 5 -3.61 13.68 20.42
C ASP A 5 -3.64 12.30 19.74
N SER A 6 -4.73 11.56 19.92
CA SER A 6 -4.94 10.24 19.33
C SER A 6 -5.00 10.31 17.79
N ILE A 7 -5.73 11.28 17.22
CA ILE A 7 -5.81 11.41 15.75
C ILE A 7 -4.46 11.81 15.14
N TYR A 8 -3.70 12.69 15.79
CA TYR A 8 -2.37 13.07 15.29
C TYR A 8 -1.38 11.90 15.35
N LEU A 9 -1.43 11.08 16.40
CA LEU A 9 -0.60 9.89 16.51
C LEU A 9 -0.93 8.85 15.42
N GLU A 10 -2.21 8.62 15.16
CA GLU A 10 -2.68 7.74 14.09
C GLU A 10 -2.16 8.21 12.72
N LYS A 11 -2.32 9.50 12.39
CA LYS A 11 -1.83 10.06 11.12
C LYS A 11 -0.31 10.03 11.01
N ALA A 12 0.41 10.26 12.11
CA ALA A 12 1.87 10.17 12.13
C ALA A 12 2.36 8.75 11.83
N GLU A 13 1.70 7.72 12.40
CA GLU A 13 2.06 6.33 12.13
C GLU A 13 1.73 5.91 10.68
N LEU A 14 0.61 6.39 10.11
CA LEU A 14 0.31 6.23 8.68
C LEU A 14 1.43 6.81 7.81
N LEU A 15 1.81 8.07 8.04
CA LEU A 15 2.85 8.74 7.27
C LEU A 15 4.22 8.04 7.40
N LYS A 16 4.57 7.61 8.61
CA LYS A 16 5.80 6.85 8.89
C LYS A 16 5.82 5.49 8.18
N ALA A 17 4.66 4.83 8.11
CA ALA A 17 4.50 3.61 7.35
C ALA A 17 4.61 3.86 5.84
N LEU A 18 4.28 5.05 5.32
CA LEU A 18 4.43 5.40 3.91
C LEU A 18 5.81 5.99 3.53
N SER A 19 6.54 6.59 4.48
CA SER A 19 7.77 7.37 4.24
C SER A 19 9.02 6.53 3.89
N HIS A 20 8.92 5.69 2.84
CA HIS A 20 10.03 4.93 2.28
C HIS A 20 9.83 4.70 0.77
N PRO A 21 10.86 4.89 -0.06
CA PRO A 21 10.71 4.89 -1.51
C PRO A 21 10.11 3.58 -2.05
N VAL A 22 10.56 2.43 -1.54
CA VAL A 22 10.03 1.12 -1.97
C VAL A 22 8.55 0.95 -1.56
N ARG A 23 8.15 1.48 -0.39
CA ARG A 23 6.77 1.35 0.08
C ARG A 23 5.82 2.21 -0.74
N LEU A 24 6.23 3.43 -1.08
CA LEU A 24 5.49 4.29 -2.01
C LEU A 24 5.33 3.63 -3.39
N ARG A 25 6.39 3.01 -3.93
CA ARG A 25 6.31 2.28 -5.21
C ARG A 25 5.33 1.10 -5.14
N ILE A 26 5.40 0.30 -4.09
CA ILE A 26 4.49 -0.84 -3.89
C ILE A 26 3.04 -0.35 -3.80
N VAL A 27 2.76 0.60 -2.90
CA VAL A 27 1.39 1.10 -2.66
C VAL A 27 0.82 1.77 -3.91
N ARG A 28 1.58 2.65 -4.57
CA ARG A 28 1.15 3.30 -5.82
C ARG A 28 0.91 2.27 -6.92
N GLY A 29 1.78 1.26 -7.06
CA GLY A 29 1.60 0.18 -8.02
C GLY A 29 0.36 -0.68 -7.77
N LEU A 30 0.02 -0.91 -6.49
CA LEU A 30 -1.19 -1.63 -6.08
C LEU A 30 -2.47 -0.82 -6.36
N LEU A 31 -2.42 0.52 -6.26
CA LEU A 31 -3.56 1.39 -6.52
C LEU A 31 -3.92 1.49 -8.01
N HIS A 32 -2.93 1.53 -8.90
CA HIS A 32 -3.11 1.62 -10.36
C HIS A 32 -3.59 0.31 -11.04
N CYS A 33 -4.28 -0.59 -10.31
CA CYS A 33 -4.76 -1.90 -10.79
C CYS A 33 -3.66 -2.86 -11.29
N GLY A 34 -2.40 -2.58 -10.97
CA GLY A 34 -1.28 -3.41 -11.40
C GLY A 34 -1.06 -4.63 -10.51
N CYS A 35 -0.11 -5.46 -10.90
CA CYS A 35 0.88 -6.09 -10.02
C CYS A 35 0.52 -6.36 -8.54
N ARG A 36 -0.31 -7.38 -8.29
CA ARG A 36 -0.83 -7.69 -6.93
C ARG A 36 -0.04 -8.76 -6.17
N ASN A 37 0.91 -9.46 -6.81
CA ASN A 37 1.73 -10.49 -6.17
C ASN A 37 3.20 -10.06 -6.03
N VAL A 38 3.95 -10.74 -5.16
CA VAL A 38 5.34 -10.39 -4.84
C VAL A 38 6.26 -10.51 -6.06
N GLY A 39 6.04 -11.51 -6.92
CA GLY A 39 6.89 -11.73 -8.11
C GLY A 39 6.78 -10.59 -9.12
N CYS A 40 5.58 -10.07 -9.35
CA CYS A 40 5.42 -8.90 -10.18
C CYS A 40 6.04 -7.66 -9.50
N MET A 41 5.88 -7.49 -8.18
CA MET A 41 6.48 -6.35 -7.46
C MET A 41 8.01 -6.36 -7.55
N GLU A 42 8.63 -7.54 -7.58
CA GLU A 42 10.07 -7.71 -7.80
C GLU A 42 10.50 -7.16 -9.16
N ALA A 43 9.76 -7.47 -10.23
CA ALA A 43 10.02 -6.91 -11.56
C ALA A 43 9.88 -5.37 -11.60
N ASN A 44 8.89 -4.81 -10.91
CA ASN A 44 8.64 -3.37 -10.92
C ASN A 44 9.56 -2.56 -10.00
N THR A 45 10.03 -3.15 -8.90
CA THR A 45 10.84 -2.44 -7.90
C THR A 45 12.33 -2.77 -7.98
N GLY A 46 12.70 -3.86 -8.66
CA GLY A 46 14.06 -4.40 -8.69
C GLY A 46 14.56 -4.90 -7.33
N GLN A 47 13.65 -5.11 -6.37
CA GLN A 47 13.98 -5.59 -5.02
C GLN A 47 13.70 -7.08 -4.91
N SER A 48 14.49 -7.78 -4.09
CA SER A 48 14.26 -9.21 -3.85
C SER A 48 12.91 -9.46 -3.16
N GLN A 49 12.34 -10.64 -3.38
CA GLN A 49 11.09 -11.05 -2.73
C GLN A 49 11.14 -10.95 -1.20
N SER A 50 12.28 -11.25 -0.58
CA SER A 50 12.45 -11.13 0.87
C SER A 50 12.38 -9.67 1.34
N CYS A 51 12.98 -8.74 0.60
CA CYS A 51 12.91 -7.31 0.89
C CYS A 51 11.48 -6.79 0.74
N ILE A 52 10.80 -7.16 -0.35
CA ILE A 52 9.40 -6.79 -0.59
C ILE A 52 8.49 -7.33 0.50
N SER A 53 8.68 -8.59 0.91
CA SER A 53 7.89 -9.22 1.97
C SER A 53 8.03 -8.49 3.31
N GLN A 54 9.22 -8.01 3.64
CA GLN A 54 9.43 -7.19 4.84
C GLN A 54 8.70 -5.84 4.76
N HIS A 55 8.71 -5.20 3.59
CA HIS A 55 7.95 -3.97 3.37
C HIS A 55 6.44 -4.19 3.45
N LEU A 56 5.92 -5.26 2.83
CA LEU A 56 4.51 -5.64 2.89
C LEU A 56 4.06 -5.99 4.31
N MET A 57 4.92 -6.64 5.11
CA MET A 57 4.64 -6.92 6.52
C MET A 57 4.45 -5.63 7.32
N ARG A 58 5.29 -4.61 7.09
CA ARG A 58 5.13 -3.29 7.75
C ARG A 58 3.88 -2.56 7.28
N LEU A 59 3.60 -2.56 5.98
CA LEU A 59 2.39 -1.95 5.43
C LEU A 59 1.12 -2.64 5.95
N LYS A 60 1.14 -3.97 6.08
CA LYS A 60 0.04 -4.75 6.66
C LYS A 60 -0.16 -4.45 8.14
N ALA A 61 0.93 -4.37 8.91
CA ALA A 61 0.87 -4.01 10.33
C ALA A 61 0.30 -2.60 10.55
N ALA A 62 0.53 -1.68 9.61
CA ALA A 62 -0.04 -0.33 9.60
C ALA A 62 -1.48 -0.27 9.04
N GLY A 63 -2.09 -1.40 8.65
CA GLY A 63 -3.45 -1.44 8.10
C GLY A 63 -3.59 -0.90 6.66
N ILE A 64 -2.48 -0.57 6.00
CA ILE A 64 -2.46 0.03 4.67
C ILE A 64 -2.81 -0.99 3.59
N VAL A 65 -2.31 -2.22 3.72
CA VAL A 65 -2.56 -3.30 2.76
C VAL A 65 -3.17 -4.53 3.42
N LYS A 66 -4.03 -5.23 2.67
CA LYS A 66 -4.49 -6.58 2.98
C LYS A 66 -3.80 -7.59 2.09
N ALA A 67 -3.79 -8.84 2.55
CA ALA A 67 -3.23 -9.97 1.83
C ALA A 67 -4.27 -11.09 1.75
N ALA A 68 -4.56 -11.57 0.56
CA ALA A 68 -5.43 -12.70 0.28
C ALA A 68 -4.62 -13.81 -0.38
N ARG A 69 -4.80 -15.05 0.09
CA ARG A 69 -4.18 -16.22 -0.55
C ARG A 69 -5.09 -16.73 -1.65
N SER A 70 -4.53 -16.93 -2.85
CA SER A 70 -5.20 -17.59 -3.96
C SER A 70 -4.28 -18.70 -4.49
N GLY A 71 -4.65 -19.95 -4.18
CA GLY A 71 -3.80 -21.10 -4.45
C GLY A 71 -2.44 -21.02 -3.74
N ASN A 72 -1.35 -21.07 -4.51
CA ASN A 72 0.02 -21.00 -4.00
C ASN A 72 0.56 -19.57 -3.89
N GLU A 73 -0.18 -18.57 -4.35
CA GLU A 73 0.27 -17.18 -4.39
C GLU A 73 -0.46 -16.32 -3.35
N VAL A 74 0.19 -15.24 -2.93
CA VAL A 74 -0.38 -14.22 -2.05
C VAL A 74 -0.56 -12.94 -2.86
N TYR A 75 -1.80 -12.47 -2.87
CA TYR A 75 -2.22 -11.24 -3.52
C TYR A 75 -2.42 -10.15 -2.48
N TYR A 76 -1.99 -8.93 -2.81
CA TYR A 76 -2.08 -7.77 -1.95
C TYR A 76 -3.00 -6.72 -2.57
N GLU A 77 -3.65 -5.95 -1.70
CA GLU A 77 -4.50 -4.83 -2.09
C GLU A 77 -4.39 -3.71 -1.06
N VAL A 78 -4.51 -2.46 -1.51
CA VAL A 78 -4.61 -1.33 -0.59
C VAL A 78 -6.01 -1.34 0.02
N SER A 79 -6.06 -1.35 1.34
CA SER A 79 -7.31 -1.47 2.09
C SER A 79 -7.75 -0.19 2.78
N ASP A 80 -6.86 0.80 2.86
CA ASP A 80 -7.11 2.09 3.49
C ASP A 80 -7.33 3.18 2.44
N PRO A 81 -8.54 3.78 2.36
CA PRO A 81 -8.84 4.87 1.43
C PRO A 81 -7.98 6.11 1.68
N GLN A 82 -7.58 6.39 2.93
CA GLN A 82 -6.75 7.56 3.23
C GLN A 82 -5.36 7.43 2.62
N THR A 83 -4.83 6.22 2.55
CA THR A 83 -3.58 5.95 1.84
C THR A 83 -3.69 6.35 0.36
N ALA A 84 -4.79 6.00 -0.31
CA ALA A 84 -4.99 6.38 -1.72
C ALA A 84 -4.99 7.90 -1.89
N ALA A 85 -5.71 8.62 -1.03
CA ALA A 85 -5.76 10.09 -1.04
C ALA A 85 -4.38 10.73 -0.82
N VAL A 86 -3.60 10.21 0.13
CA VAL A 86 -2.23 10.69 0.39
C VAL A 86 -1.33 10.47 -0.83
N ILE A 87 -1.38 9.28 -1.45
CA ILE A 87 -0.58 8.98 -2.64
C ILE A 87 -1.01 9.87 -3.82
N ALA A 88 -2.31 10.02 -4.06
CA ALA A 88 -2.85 10.95 -5.06
C ALA A 88 -2.29 12.37 -4.87
N ALA A 89 -2.38 12.90 -3.64
CA ALA A 89 -1.87 14.24 -3.32
C ALA A 89 -0.35 14.37 -3.52
N LEU A 90 0.43 13.32 -3.22
CA LEU A 90 1.89 13.34 -3.37
C LEU A 90 2.36 13.30 -4.83
N PHE A 91 1.62 12.62 -5.71
CA PHE A 91 1.99 12.43 -7.11
C PHE A 91 1.17 13.27 -8.09
N GLY A 92 0.17 14.03 -7.61
CA GLY A 92 -0.70 14.86 -8.44
C GLY A 92 -1.67 14.05 -9.29
N GLU A 93 -2.13 12.90 -8.77
CA GLU A 93 -3.01 11.95 -9.45
C GLU A 93 -4.47 12.16 -9.01
N CYS A 94 -5.43 11.82 -9.87
CA CYS A 94 -6.85 11.81 -9.51
C CYS A 94 -7.20 10.46 -8.86
N GLU A 95 -7.95 10.45 -7.75
CA GLU A 95 -8.37 9.22 -7.06
C GLU A 95 -9.18 8.26 -7.95
N GLU A 96 -9.86 8.82 -8.96
CA GLU A 96 -10.62 8.08 -9.99
C GLU A 96 -9.75 7.16 -10.86
N GLU A 97 -8.43 7.38 -10.91
CA GLU A 97 -7.49 6.50 -11.63
C GLU A 97 -7.22 5.19 -10.88
N TYR A 98 -7.55 5.10 -9.58
CA TYR A 98 -7.32 3.92 -8.75
C TYR A 98 -8.47 2.91 -8.75
N HIS A 99 -9.40 3.02 -9.70
CA HIS A 99 -10.51 2.09 -9.83
C HIS A 99 -10.06 0.71 -10.33
N CYS A 100 -9.60 -0.12 -9.41
CA CYS A 100 -9.53 -1.56 -9.62
C CYS A 100 -10.94 -2.12 -9.46
N THR A 101 -11.72 -2.11 -10.54
CA THR A 101 -12.93 -2.94 -10.62
C THR A 101 -12.48 -4.39 -10.44
N THR A 102 -12.67 -4.93 -9.25
CA THR A 102 -12.63 -6.38 -9.01
C THR A 102 -13.75 -7.00 -9.83
N SER A 103 -13.49 -7.25 -11.11
CA SER A 103 -14.32 -8.10 -11.95
C SER A 103 -13.71 -9.50 -11.93
N GLN A 104 -14.45 -10.36 -11.23
CA GLN A 104 -14.43 -11.83 -11.20
C GLN A 104 -13.42 -12.51 -10.27
#